data_AF-A0A2G1QQB7-F1
#
_entry.id   AF-A0A2G1QQB7-F1
#
_cell.length_a   1.000
_cell.length_b   1.000
_cell.length_c   1.000
_cell.angle_alpha   90.00
_cell.angle_beta   90.00
_cell.angle_gamma   90.00
#
_symmetry.space_group_name_H-M   'P 1'
#
loop_
_entity.id
_entity.type
_entity.pdbx_description
1 polymer ?
#
loop_
_entity_poly.entity_id
_entity_poly.type
_entity_poly.pdbx_seq_one_letter_code
_entity_poly.pdbx_strand_id
1 'polypeptide(L)'
;MAAGIAVGTIYRYFPSRADLCAAIVSTTSQREVDVMQAIAETDASASDRIRDGVRTFARRAMQGRRLAYGLIFEPLDPAVETTRLQYRRAIAGVFEEIVRDGIRRGEFRDQDPRIAATCIVGAFMEGLIGSLAPDAESEPSRQKENAAAIASFCLAGIRH
;
A
#
# COMPACT_ATOMS: atom_id res chain seq x y z
N MET A 1 14.54 -4.01 -26.98
CA MET A 1 13.80 -5.21 -27.42
C MET A 1 12.42 -5.15 -26.81
N ALA A 2 11.41 -4.80 -27.60
CA ALA A 2 10.01 -4.85 -27.19
C ALA A 2 9.61 -6.32 -27.03
N ALA A 3 9.12 -6.70 -25.85
CA ALA A 3 8.55 -8.03 -25.66
C ALA A 3 7.31 -8.14 -26.55
N GLY A 4 7.39 -8.97 -27.58
CA GLY A 4 6.31 -9.29 -28.50
C GLY A 4 5.24 -10.15 -27.83
N ILE A 5 4.48 -9.57 -26.91
CA ILE A 5 3.22 -10.17 -26.46
C ILE A 5 2.17 -9.68 -27.46
N ALA A 6 1.79 -10.58 -28.38
CA ALA A 6 0.70 -10.33 -29.30
C ALA A 6 -0.55 -9.93 -28.50
N VAL A 7 -1.11 -8.76 -28.79
CA VAL A 7 -2.34 -8.22 -28.19
C VAL A 7 -3.50 -9.24 -28.15
N GLY A 8 -3.46 -10.27 -29.02
CA GLY A 8 -4.46 -11.33 -29.12
C GLY A 8 -4.52 -12.36 -27.98
N THR A 9 -3.48 -12.55 -27.15
CA THR A 9 -3.54 -13.53 -26.03
C THR A 9 -4.11 -12.96 -24.73
N ILE A 10 -4.12 -11.63 -24.59
CA ILE A 10 -4.67 -10.93 -23.41
C ILE A 10 -6.21 -11.07 -23.36
N TYR A 11 -6.88 -10.97 -24.51
CA TYR A 11 -8.34 -11.07 -24.62
C TYR A 11 -8.90 -12.51 -24.47
N ARG A 12 -8.04 -13.54 -24.42
CA ARG A 12 -8.51 -14.93 -24.21
C ARG A 12 -8.96 -15.20 -22.77
N TYR A 13 -8.47 -14.41 -21.81
CA TYR A 13 -8.71 -14.62 -20.38
C TYR A 13 -9.55 -13.51 -19.72
N PHE A 14 -9.65 -12.34 -20.37
CA PHE A 14 -10.35 -11.18 -19.83
C PHE A 14 -11.32 -10.62 -20.88
N PRO A 15 -12.64 -10.68 -20.62
CA PRO A 15 -13.67 -10.19 -21.55
C PRO A 15 -13.53 -8.71 -21.91
N SER A 16 -12.89 -7.91 -21.04
CA SER A 16 -12.67 -6.48 -21.24
C SER A 16 -11.33 -5.99 -20.66
N ARG A 17 -10.93 -4.77 -21.07
CA ARG A 17 -9.81 -4.03 -20.45
C ARG A 17 -10.04 -3.79 -18.96
N ALA A 18 -11.29 -3.62 -18.53
CA ALA A 18 -11.66 -3.44 -17.13
C ALA A 18 -11.40 -4.72 -16.32
N ASP A 19 -11.74 -5.90 -16.87
CA ASP A 19 -11.48 -7.19 -16.22
C ASP A 19 -9.98 -7.48 -16.08
N LEU A 20 -9.19 -7.14 -17.11
CA LEU A 20 -7.74 -7.22 -17.04
C LEU A 20 -7.17 -6.28 -15.97
N CYS A 21 -7.62 -5.02 -15.93
CA CYS A 21 -7.21 -4.06 -14.89
C CYS A 21 -7.57 -4.56 -13.49
N ALA A 22 -8.79 -5.08 -13.30
CA ALA A 22 -9.24 -5.65 -12.03
C ALA A 22 -8.37 -6.85 -11.60
N ALA A 23 -8.03 -7.75 -12.52
CA ALA A 23 -7.16 -8.89 -12.24
C ALA A 23 -5.71 -8.49 -11.91
N ILE A 24 -5.18 -7.47 -12.60
CA ILE A 24 -3.86 -6.90 -12.29
C ILE A 24 -3.88 -6.25 -10.90
N VAL A 25 -4.91 -5.46 -10.58
CA VAL A 25 -5.09 -4.87 -9.24
C VAL A 25 -5.14 -5.99 -8.23
N SER A 26 -6.05 -6.95 -8.36
CA SER A 26 -6.22 -8.06 -7.41
C SER A 26 -4.92 -8.84 -7.16
N THR A 27 -4.22 -9.26 -8.20
CA THR A 27 -2.98 -10.05 -8.06
C THR A 27 -1.85 -9.23 -7.45
N THR A 28 -1.70 -7.97 -7.84
CA THR A 28 -0.67 -7.07 -7.30
C THR A 28 -0.97 -6.74 -5.84
N SER A 29 -2.22 -6.42 -5.56
CA SER A 29 -2.75 -6.14 -4.22
C SER A 29 -2.54 -7.30 -3.26
N GLN A 30 -2.88 -8.53 -3.66
CA GLN A 30 -2.74 -9.69 -2.78
C GLN A 30 -1.28 -9.87 -2.31
N ARG A 31 -0.31 -9.74 -3.24
CA ARG A 31 1.11 -9.84 -2.89
C ARG A 31 1.55 -8.79 -1.87
N GLU A 32 1.04 -7.57 -1.98
CA GLU A 32 1.34 -6.52 -1.01
C GLU A 32 0.69 -6.82 0.34
N VAL A 33 -0.54 -7.35 0.38
CA VAL A 33 -1.15 -7.80 1.64
C VAL A 33 -0.31 -8.90 2.29
N ASP A 34 0.15 -9.89 1.51
CA ASP A 34 0.96 -11.00 2.03
C ASP A 34 2.29 -10.49 2.63
N VAL A 35 2.95 -9.52 1.99
CA VAL A 35 4.17 -8.88 2.51
C VAL A 35 3.89 -8.13 3.82
N MET A 36 2.77 -7.40 3.89
CA MET A 36 2.41 -6.66 5.10
C MET A 36 2.04 -7.60 6.25
N GLN A 37 1.34 -8.70 5.95
CA GLN A 37 1.02 -9.74 6.92
C GLN A 37 2.29 -10.38 7.48
N ALA A 38 3.26 -10.72 6.63
CA ALA A 38 4.54 -11.26 7.08
C ALA A 38 5.29 -10.31 8.02
N ILE A 39 5.20 -8.99 7.80
CA ILE A 39 5.77 -7.98 8.71
C ILE A 39 4.99 -7.93 10.03
N ALA A 40 3.67 -7.98 9.98
CA ALA A 40 2.80 -7.93 11.16
C ALA A 40 3.02 -9.11 12.11
N GLU A 41 3.40 -10.27 11.56
CA GLU A 41 3.68 -11.53 12.28
C GLU A 41 5.08 -11.62 12.89
N THR A 42 5.95 -10.63 12.66
CA THR A 42 7.29 -10.61 13.28
C THR A 42 7.22 -10.35 14.79
N ASP A 43 8.25 -10.76 15.52
CA ASP A 43 8.39 -10.51 16.97
C ASP A 43 8.82 -9.06 17.32
N ALA A 44 8.88 -8.16 16.33
CA ALA A 44 9.28 -6.79 16.55
C ALA A 44 8.24 -5.99 17.38
N SER A 45 8.63 -4.82 17.88
CA SER A 45 7.69 -3.92 18.57
C SER A 45 6.53 -3.54 17.63
N ALA A 46 5.37 -3.18 18.19
CA ALA A 46 4.26 -2.72 17.36
C ALA A 46 4.67 -1.47 16.56
N SER A 47 5.45 -0.59 17.18
CA SER A 47 6.04 0.60 16.53
C SER A 47 6.93 0.25 15.33
N ASP A 48 7.78 -0.78 15.46
CA ASP A 48 8.65 -1.23 14.36
C ASP A 48 7.82 -1.87 13.23
N ARG A 49 6.83 -2.71 13.56
CA ARG A 49 5.94 -3.33 12.56
C ARG A 49 5.17 -2.32 11.73
N ILE A 50 4.61 -1.26 12.34
CA ILE A 50 4.00 -0.14 11.60
C ILE A 50 5.02 0.53 10.69
N ARG A 51 6.20 0.87 11.23
CA ARG A 51 7.26 1.57 10.48
C ARG A 51 7.69 0.78 9.26
N ASP A 52 7.96 -0.50 9.45
CA ASP A 52 8.50 -1.37 8.42
C ASP A 52 7.43 -1.74 7.40
N GLY A 53 6.18 -1.91 7.81
CA GLY A 53 5.04 -2.07 6.90
C GLY A 53 4.90 -0.90 5.94
N VAL A 54 4.87 0.33 6.48
CA VAL A 54 4.76 1.56 5.66
C VAL A 54 5.98 1.75 4.76
N ARG A 55 7.20 1.60 5.31
CA ARG A 55 8.44 1.77 4.51
C ARG A 55 8.56 0.73 3.41
N THR A 56 8.22 -0.51 3.69
CA THR A 56 8.29 -1.60 2.71
C THR A 56 7.31 -1.38 1.59
N PHE A 57 6.05 -1.04 1.92
CA PHE A 57 5.05 -0.69 0.91
C PHE A 57 5.53 0.47 0.04
N ALA A 58 5.94 1.58 0.66
CA ALA A 58 6.37 2.79 -0.04
C ALA A 58 7.52 2.51 -1.01
N ARG A 59 8.55 1.78 -0.56
CA ARG A 59 9.69 1.40 -1.41
C ARG A 59 9.27 0.53 -2.60
N ARG A 60 8.40 -0.47 -2.38
CA ARG A 60 7.92 -1.36 -3.44
C ARG A 60 7.06 -0.61 -4.46
N ALA A 61 6.19 0.29 -3.99
CA ALA A 61 5.41 1.16 -4.84
C ALA A 61 6.31 2.08 -5.70
N MET A 62 7.36 2.67 -5.13
CA MET A 62 8.32 3.50 -5.86
C MET A 62 9.15 2.71 -6.88
N GLN A 63 9.49 1.45 -6.61
CA GLN A 63 10.12 0.57 -7.60
C GLN A 63 9.20 0.30 -8.79
N GLY A 64 7.90 0.15 -8.55
CA GLY A 64 6.85 -0.04 -9.55
C GLY A 64 6.12 1.25 -9.96
N ARG A 65 6.74 2.44 -9.85
CA ARG A 65 6.03 3.73 -9.78
C ARG A 65 4.92 3.94 -10.81
N ARG A 66 5.16 3.61 -12.08
CA ARG A 66 4.17 3.84 -13.16
C ARG A 66 2.92 2.97 -12.98
N LEU A 67 3.13 1.71 -12.63
CA LEU A 67 2.03 0.79 -12.33
C LEU A 67 1.34 1.21 -11.04
N ALA A 68 2.11 1.46 -9.97
CA ALA A 68 1.56 1.87 -8.68
C ALA A 68 0.72 3.15 -8.79
N TYR A 69 1.20 4.16 -9.52
CA TYR A 69 0.46 5.41 -9.73
C TYR A 69 -0.88 5.16 -10.45
N GLY A 70 -0.86 4.40 -11.54
CA GLY A 70 -2.08 4.05 -12.28
C GLY A 70 -3.09 3.24 -11.47
N LEU A 71 -2.62 2.32 -10.63
CA LEU A 71 -3.51 1.49 -9.81
C LEU A 71 -4.06 2.24 -8.58
N ILE A 72 -3.29 3.17 -8.01
CA ILE A 72 -3.65 3.83 -6.74
C ILE A 72 -4.42 5.14 -6.98
N PHE A 73 -4.05 5.94 -7.98
CA PHE A 73 -4.50 7.34 -8.12
C PHE A 73 -5.21 7.67 -9.43
N GLU A 74 -4.94 6.96 -10.54
CA GLU A 74 -5.67 7.28 -11.77
C GLU A 74 -7.17 6.97 -11.61
N PRO A 75 -8.04 7.73 -12.32
CA PRO A 75 -9.45 7.39 -12.40
C PRO A 75 -9.61 6.00 -13.00
N LEU A 76 -10.32 5.12 -12.29
CA LEU A 76 -10.60 3.77 -12.72
C LEU A 76 -12.08 3.59 -13.03
N ASP A 77 -12.40 2.56 -13.81
CA ASP A 77 -13.76 2.09 -13.98
C ASP A 77 -14.37 1.74 -12.59
N PRO A 78 -15.66 2.04 -12.33
CA PRO A 78 -16.31 1.73 -11.05
C PRO A 78 -16.15 0.27 -10.58
N ALA A 79 -16.08 -0.70 -11.50
CA ALA A 79 -15.83 -2.10 -11.16
C ALA A 79 -14.44 -2.33 -10.55
N VAL A 80 -13.43 -1.61 -11.06
CA VAL A 80 -12.05 -1.66 -10.55
C VAL A 80 -11.93 -0.89 -9.23
N GLU A 81 -12.72 0.18 -9.05
CA GLU A 81 -12.78 0.92 -7.78
C GLU A 81 -13.14 0.02 -6.59
N THR A 82 -14.11 -0.87 -6.79
CA THR A 82 -14.54 -1.81 -5.75
C THR A 82 -13.37 -2.69 -5.31
N THR A 83 -12.58 -3.20 -6.26
CA THR A 83 -11.39 -4.02 -5.99
C THR A 83 -10.33 -3.20 -5.23
N ARG A 84 -10.12 -1.94 -5.60
CA ARG A 84 -9.20 -1.02 -4.93
C ARG A 84 -9.60 -0.76 -3.47
N LEU A 85 -10.89 -0.54 -3.21
CA LEU A 85 -11.41 -0.35 -1.85
C LEU A 85 -11.30 -1.62 -1.00
N GLN A 86 -11.57 -2.80 -1.58
CA GLN A 86 -11.34 -4.09 -0.90
C GLN A 86 -9.88 -4.25 -0.49
N TYR A 87 -8.95 -3.93 -1.39
CA TYR A 87 -7.52 -3.97 -1.09
C TYR A 87 -7.10 -3.01 0.03
N ARG A 88 -7.56 -1.74 -0.02
CA ARG A 88 -7.27 -0.77 1.06
C ARG A 88 -7.79 -1.25 2.42
N ARG A 89 -8.98 -1.88 2.43
CA ARG A 89 -9.53 -2.51 3.65
C ARG A 89 -8.70 -3.68 4.14
N ALA A 90 -8.20 -4.53 3.24
CA ALA A 90 -7.33 -5.65 3.61
C ALA A 90 -6.04 -5.18 4.27
N ILE A 91 -5.38 -4.15 3.71
CA ILE A 91 -4.19 -3.54 4.34
C ILE A 91 -4.56 -2.94 5.70
N ALA A 92 -5.69 -2.24 5.80
CA ALA A 92 -6.13 -1.67 7.07
C ALA A 92 -6.35 -2.76 8.14
N GLY A 93 -6.87 -3.93 7.76
CA GLY A 93 -7.01 -5.07 8.67
C GLY A 93 -5.66 -5.56 9.24
N VAL A 94 -4.60 -5.61 8.41
CA VAL A 94 -3.25 -5.96 8.89
C VAL A 94 -2.76 -4.93 9.92
N PHE A 95 -2.92 -3.64 9.64
CA PHE A 95 -2.52 -2.59 10.58
C PHE A 95 -3.39 -2.53 11.83
N GLU A 96 -4.67 -2.86 11.76
CA GLU A 96 -5.57 -2.92 12.93
C GLU A 96 -5.04 -3.89 13.98
N GLU A 97 -4.56 -5.07 13.57
CA GLU A 97 -4.00 -6.04 14.51
C GLU A 97 -2.70 -5.56 15.15
N ILE A 98 -1.83 -4.88 14.40
CA ILE A 98 -0.61 -4.26 14.95
C ILE A 98 -0.97 -3.15 15.94
N VAL A 99 -1.94 -2.30 15.60
CA VAL A 99 -2.39 -1.20 16.48
C VAL A 99 -3.00 -1.79 17.76
N ARG A 100 -3.84 -2.81 17.66
CA ARG A 100 -4.47 -3.47 18.82
C ARG A 100 -3.41 -4.09 19.75
N ASP A 101 -2.38 -4.72 19.20
CA ASP A 101 -1.27 -5.26 19.98
C ASP A 101 -0.46 -4.14 20.66
N GLY A 102 -0.15 -3.06 19.93
CA GLY A 102 0.55 -1.90 20.50
C GLY A 102 -0.22 -1.20 21.62
N ILE A 103 -1.55 -1.08 21.51
CA ILE A 103 -2.40 -0.58 22.61
C ILE A 103 -2.32 -1.52 23.81
N ARG A 104 -2.44 -2.84 23.59
CA ARG A 104 -2.37 -3.85 24.68
C ARG A 104 -1.02 -3.82 25.41
N ARG A 105 0.06 -3.53 24.69
CA ARG A 105 1.42 -3.42 25.23
C ARG A 105 1.76 -2.04 25.80
N GLY A 106 0.86 -1.06 25.68
CA GLY A 106 1.09 0.32 26.10
C GLY A 106 2.09 1.10 25.22
N GLU A 107 2.34 0.64 23.99
CA GLU A 107 3.16 1.37 23.02
C GLU A 107 2.40 2.51 22.32
N PHE A 108 1.08 2.35 22.16
CA PHE A 108 0.20 3.29 21.47
C PHE A 108 -0.90 3.81 22.40
N ARG A 109 -1.41 5.01 22.11
CA ARG A 109 -2.50 5.61 22.87
C ARG A 109 -3.79 4.78 22.74
N ASP A 110 -4.64 4.84 23.77
CA ASP A 110 -5.97 4.23 23.76
C ASP A 110 -6.89 4.97 22.78
N GLN A 111 -7.29 4.28 21.71
CA GLN A 111 -8.10 4.79 20.60
C GLN A 111 -8.72 3.63 19.82
N ASP A 112 -9.69 3.91 18.95
CA ASP A 112 -10.27 2.89 18.07
C ASP A 112 -9.20 2.36 17.08
N PRO A 113 -8.81 1.07 17.16
CA PRO A 113 -7.75 0.51 16.32
C PRO A 113 -8.16 0.44 14.84
N ARG A 114 -9.46 0.31 14.52
CA ARG A 114 -9.97 0.29 13.14
C ARG A 114 -9.80 1.65 12.51
N ILE A 115 -10.24 2.70 13.21
CA ILE A 115 -10.11 4.07 12.72
C ILE A 115 -8.64 4.44 12.57
N ALA A 116 -7.80 4.16 13.57
CA ALA A 116 -6.36 4.41 13.49
C ALA A 116 -5.72 3.72 12.28
N ALA A 117 -6.02 2.43 12.05
CA ALA A 117 -5.49 1.70 10.91
C ALA A 117 -5.95 2.27 9.55
N THR A 118 -7.23 2.61 9.40
CA THR A 118 -7.72 3.25 8.16
C THR A 118 -7.09 4.63 7.93
N CYS A 119 -6.87 5.42 8.97
CA CYS A 119 -6.16 6.69 8.90
C CYS A 119 -4.70 6.52 8.49
N ILE A 120 -3.99 5.52 9.03
CA ILE A 120 -2.63 5.17 8.60
C ILE A 120 -2.62 4.86 7.10
N VAL A 121 -3.53 4.00 6.63
CA VAL A 121 -3.65 3.66 5.21
C VAL A 121 -3.91 4.87 4.34
N GLY A 122 -4.84 5.73 4.74
CA GLY A 122 -5.10 7.00 4.05
C GLY A 122 -3.85 7.87 3.98
N ALA A 123 -3.18 8.09 5.13
CA ALA A 123 -2.02 8.95 5.23
C ALA A 123 -0.84 8.48 4.36
N PHE A 124 -0.46 7.21 4.43
CA PHE A 124 0.69 6.76 3.63
C PHE A 124 0.37 6.61 2.15
N MET A 125 -0.86 6.20 1.78
CA MET A 125 -1.25 6.13 0.38
C MET A 125 -1.24 7.53 -0.24
N GLU A 126 -1.80 8.53 0.44
CA GLU A 126 -1.80 9.92 -0.04
C GLU A 126 -0.38 10.51 -0.09
N GLY A 127 0.44 10.24 0.92
CA GLY A 127 1.84 10.68 0.98
C GLY A 127 2.71 10.17 -0.18
N LEU A 128 2.27 9.13 -0.90
CA LEU A 128 2.99 8.59 -2.04
C LEU A 128 2.73 9.35 -3.35
N ILE A 129 1.69 10.17 -3.47
CA ILE A 129 1.30 10.82 -4.75
C ILE A 129 2.50 11.52 -5.39
N GLY A 130 3.15 12.42 -4.65
CA GLY A 130 4.27 13.20 -5.17
C GLY A 130 5.50 12.35 -5.53
N SER A 131 5.69 11.19 -4.88
CA SER A 131 6.80 10.28 -5.17
C SER A 131 6.52 9.31 -6.31
N LEU A 132 5.25 9.04 -6.60
CA LEU A 132 4.82 8.11 -7.65
C LEU A 132 4.43 8.82 -8.94
N ALA A 133 4.23 10.15 -8.89
CA ALA A 133 3.85 10.95 -10.04
C ALA A 133 4.79 10.72 -11.26
N PRO A 134 4.28 10.81 -12.50
CA PRO A 134 5.08 10.56 -13.70
C PRO A 134 6.33 11.42 -13.81
N ASP A 135 6.25 12.66 -13.32
CA ASP A 135 7.28 13.71 -13.28
C ASP A 135 8.09 13.74 -11.98
N ALA A 136 7.83 12.81 -11.04
CA ALA A 136 8.57 12.72 -9.78
C ALA A 136 10.07 12.46 -10.00
N GLU A 137 10.90 13.14 -9.21
CA GLU A 137 12.33 12.88 -9.13
C GLU A 137 12.60 11.48 -8.57
N SER A 138 13.42 10.69 -9.27
CA SER A 138 13.60 9.26 -8.99
C SER A 138 14.90 8.92 -8.26
N GLU A 139 15.51 9.89 -7.58
CA GLU A 139 16.77 9.67 -6.87
C GLU A 139 16.56 8.67 -5.70
N PRO A 140 17.32 7.56 -5.63
CA PRO A 140 17.12 6.54 -4.60
C PRO A 140 17.25 7.03 -3.15
N SER A 141 18.09 8.03 -2.87
CA SER A 141 18.18 8.64 -1.54
C SER A 141 16.86 9.33 -1.17
N ARG A 142 16.30 10.11 -2.09
CA ARG A 142 15.05 10.84 -1.91
C ARG A 142 13.86 9.91 -1.68
N GLN A 143 13.80 8.79 -2.41
CA GLN A 143 12.78 7.76 -2.21
C GLN A 143 12.82 7.16 -0.79
N LYS A 144 14.03 6.87 -0.29
CA LYS A 144 14.21 6.37 1.08
C LYS A 144 13.80 7.41 2.12
N GLU A 145 14.17 8.67 1.92
CA GLU A 145 13.77 9.79 2.78
C GLU A 145 12.24 9.94 2.84
N ASN A 146 11.57 9.93 1.68
CA ASN A 146 10.12 10.06 1.60
C ASN A 146 9.42 8.88 2.30
N ALA A 147 9.85 7.65 2.05
CA ALA A 147 9.31 6.47 2.74
C ALA A 147 9.50 6.56 4.27
N ALA A 148 10.64 7.06 4.73
CA ALA A 148 10.90 7.27 6.16
C ALA A 148 10.02 8.38 6.77
N ALA A 149 9.84 9.50 6.06
CA ALA A 149 9.00 10.61 6.50
C ALA A 149 7.54 10.20 6.63
N ILE A 150 7.01 9.47 5.64
CA ILE A 150 5.62 8.96 5.64
C ILE A 150 5.40 8.01 6.83
N ALA A 151 6.33 7.07 7.07
CA ALA A 151 6.25 6.16 8.21
C ALA A 151 6.31 6.90 9.55
N SER A 152 7.16 7.93 9.66
CA SER A 152 7.26 8.77 10.85
C SER A 152 5.95 9.50 11.14
N PHE A 153 5.33 10.07 10.11
CA PHE A 153 4.02 10.73 10.22
C PHE A 153 2.93 9.77 10.70
N CYS A 154 2.85 8.57 10.12
CA CYS A 154 1.87 7.55 10.54
C CYS A 154 2.06 7.15 12.02
N LEU A 155 3.31 6.98 12.46
CA LEU A 155 3.63 6.63 13.85
C LEU A 155 3.31 7.76 14.84
N ALA A 156 3.64 9.00 14.50
CA ALA A 156 3.25 10.17 15.31
C ALA A 156 1.73 10.23 15.46
N GLY A 157 1.01 9.81 14.42
CA GLY A 157 -0.43 9.64 14.40
C GLY A 157 -1.00 8.55 15.31
N ILE A 158 -0.21 7.72 16.01
CA ILE A 158 -0.71 6.71 16.97
C ILE A 158 0.03 6.64 18.32
N ARG A 159 1.23 7.23 18.43
CA ARG A 159 2.02 7.26 19.67
C ARG A 159 1.48 8.27 20.69
N HIS A 160 1.91 8.10 21.95
CA HIS A 160 1.74 9.06 23.04
C HIS A 160 2.44 10.39 22.76
#